data_AF-G4VHN9-F1
#
_entry.id   AF-G4VHN9-F1
#
_cell.length_a   1.000
_cell.length_b   1.000
_cell.length_c   1.000
_cell.angle_alpha   90.00
_cell.angle_beta   90.00
_cell.angle_gamma   90.00
#
_symmetry.space_group_name_H-M   'P 1'
#
loop_
_entity.id
_entity.type
_entity.pdbx_description
1 polymer ?
#
loop_
_entity_poly.entity_id
_entity_poly.type
_entity_poly.pdbx_seq_one_letter_code
_entity_poly.pdbx_strand_id
1 'polypeptide(L)'
;MNCTVRGKPKSGRTWKTVRTAKHSAIKKDKGIRTSFQTRRKIESEIKKIRNESIERKKAKDELKKAKRLKEEEKRQRKLENERRSEIVVPITNPAKIKRLRKKQMRTIVTR
;
A
#
# COMPACT_ATOMS: atom_id res chain seq x y z
N MET A 1 10.99 2.86 -62.68
CA MET A 1 9.62 3.38 -62.48
C MET A 1 8.74 2.82 -63.58
N ASN A 2 7.94 1.78 -63.32
CA ASN A 2 7.11 1.17 -64.37
C ASN A 2 5.84 1.99 -64.58
N CYS A 3 5.97 3.12 -65.27
CA CYS A 3 4.82 3.86 -65.78
C CYS A 3 4.34 3.13 -67.05
N THR A 4 3.56 2.06 -66.89
CA THR A 4 2.93 1.42 -68.05
C THR A 4 1.92 2.42 -68.63
N VAL A 5 2.21 2.95 -69.82
CA VAL A 5 1.32 3.82 -70.59
C VAL A 5 0.00 3.08 -70.77
N ARG A 6 -1.06 3.61 -70.16
CA ARG A 6 -2.39 2.99 -70.19
C ARG A 6 -3.20 3.56 -71.34
N GLY A 7 -3.95 2.72 -72.05
CA GLY A 7 -4.88 3.16 -73.09
C GLY A 7 -6.08 3.96 -72.54
N LYS A 8 -6.87 4.53 -73.46
CA LYS A 8 -8.11 5.25 -73.12
C LYS A 8 -9.01 4.37 -72.24
N PRO A 9 -9.58 4.90 -71.14
CA PRO A 9 -10.42 4.12 -70.25
C PRO A 9 -11.68 3.63 -70.98
N LYS A 10 -12.01 2.34 -70.84
CA LYS A 10 -13.20 1.74 -71.47
C LYS A 10 -14.52 2.42 -71.08
N SER A 11 -14.57 3.05 -69.89
CA SER A 11 -15.76 3.77 -69.44
C SER A 11 -15.92 5.18 -70.02
N GLY A 12 -14.96 5.68 -70.81
CA GLY A 12 -14.98 7.03 -71.40
C GLY A 12 -14.82 8.19 -70.42
N ARG A 13 -14.67 7.95 -69.12
CA ARG A 13 -14.58 8.99 -68.08
C ARG A 13 -13.13 9.31 -67.76
N THR A 14 -12.59 10.35 -68.40
CA THR A 14 -11.18 10.75 -68.27
C THR A 14 -10.85 11.41 -66.92
N TRP A 15 -11.83 12.02 -66.24
CA TRP A 15 -11.64 12.65 -64.92
C TRP A 15 -11.47 11.65 -63.77
N LYS A 16 -11.64 10.35 -64.00
CA LYS A 16 -11.40 9.34 -62.97
C LYS A 16 -9.91 9.07 -62.82
N THR A 17 -9.35 9.44 -61.68
CA THR A 17 -7.95 9.15 -61.34
C THR A 17 -7.74 7.65 -61.15
N VAL A 18 -6.62 7.13 -61.66
CA VAL A 18 -6.24 5.73 -61.43
C VAL A 18 -5.68 5.62 -60.03
N ARG A 19 -6.22 4.69 -59.24
CA ARG A 19 -5.69 4.38 -57.93
C ARG A 19 -4.35 3.64 -58.08
N THR A 20 -3.26 4.32 -57.75
CA THR A 20 -1.88 3.81 -57.86
C THR A 20 -1.49 2.94 -56.66
N ALA A 21 -2.03 3.24 -55.47
CA ALA A 21 -1.76 2.49 -54.26
C ALA A 21 -2.62 1.21 -54.17
N LYS A 22 -1.98 0.10 -53.79
CA LYS A 22 -2.67 -1.17 -53.47
C LYS A 22 -3.58 -0.97 -52.24
N HIS A 23 -4.74 -1.65 -52.19
CA HIS A 23 -5.61 -1.62 -50.99
C HIS A 23 -4.89 -2.08 -49.72
N SER A 24 -3.93 -3.01 -49.86
CA SER A 24 -3.12 -3.52 -48.75
C SER A 24 -2.14 -2.50 -48.17
N ALA A 25 -1.76 -1.47 -48.94
CA ALA A 25 -0.90 -0.39 -48.45
C ALA A 25 -1.67 0.62 -47.57
N ILE A 26 -3.01 0.57 -47.57
CA ILE A 26 -3.84 1.40 -46.71
C ILE A 26 -3.66 0.87 -45.29
N LYS A 27 -2.88 1.59 -44.47
CA LYS A 27 -2.79 1.32 -43.03
C LYS A 27 -4.20 1.38 -42.46
N LYS A 28 -4.75 0.22 -42.08
CA LYS A 28 -5.98 0.15 -41.30
C LYS A 28 -5.63 0.67 -39.91
N ASP A 29 -6.38 1.66 -39.44
CA ASP A 29 -6.29 2.07 -38.05
C ASP A 29 -6.51 0.82 -37.17
N LYS A 30 -5.64 0.64 -36.17
CA LYS A 30 -5.89 -0.39 -35.15
C LYS A 30 -7.13 0.11 -34.44
N GLY A 31 -8.29 -0.45 -34.78
CA GLY A 31 -9.57 0.08 -34.31
C GLY A 31 -9.55 0.39 -32.82
N ILE A 32 -10.35 1.36 -32.41
CA ILE A 32 -10.41 1.96 -31.06
C ILE A 32 -10.34 0.92 -29.92
N ARG A 33 -10.81 -0.31 -30.19
CA ARG A 33 -10.79 -1.43 -29.25
C ARG A 33 -9.42 -2.12 -29.21
N THR A 34 -8.85 -2.15 -28.02
CA THR A 34 -7.71 -3.02 -27.68
C THR A 34 -8.08 -4.50 -27.88
N SER A 35 -7.09 -5.30 -28.29
CA SER A 35 -7.26 -6.74 -28.44
C SER A 35 -7.62 -7.39 -27.10
N PHE A 36 -8.39 -8.49 -27.15
CA PHE A 36 -8.81 -9.20 -25.94
C PHE A 36 -7.61 -9.60 -25.07
N GLN A 37 -6.54 -10.12 -25.68
CA GLN A 37 -5.32 -10.50 -24.96
C GLN A 37 -4.67 -9.31 -24.24
N THR A 38 -4.59 -8.13 -24.88
CA THR A 38 -4.08 -6.91 -24.25
C THR A 38 -4.96 -6.49 -23.08
N ARG A 39 -6.29 -6.54 -23.22
CA ARG A 39 -7.21 -6.23 -22.11
C ARG A 39 -7.00 -7.17 -20.91
N ARG A 40 -6.87 -8.48 -21.16
CA ARG A 40 -6.65 -9.47 -20.09
C ARG A 40 -5.33 -9.24 -19.36
N LYS A 41 -4.28 -8.84 -20.07
CA LYS A 41 -2.99 -8.46 -19.45
C LYS A 41 -3.16 -7.26 -18.53
N ILE A 42 -3.78 -6.19 -19.02
CA ILE A 42 -4.05 -4.97 -18.23
C ILE A 42 -4.91 -5.28 -17.00
N GLU A 43 -5.99 -6.06 -17.16
CA GLU A 43 -6.84 -6.49 -16.03
C GLU A 43 -6.02 -7.25 -14.98
N SER A 44 -5.14 -8.15 -15.41
CA SER A 44 -4.28 -8.93 -14.51
C SER A 44 -3.27 -8.05 -13.77
N GLU A 45 -2.71 -7.04 -14.43
CA GLU A 45 -1.77 -6.08 -13.82
C GLU A 45 -2.48 -5.20 -12.80
N ILE A 46 -3.65 -4.65 -13.15
CA ILE A 46 -4.49 -3.87 -12.22
C ILE A 46 -4.84 -4.72 -10.99
N LYS A 47 -5.21 -5.99 -11.18
CA LYS A 47 -5.52 -6.90 -10.07
C LYS A 47 -4.32 -7.12 -9.15
N LYS A 48 -3.12 -7.32 -9.71
CA LYS A 48 -1.86 -7.44 -8.93
C LYS A 48 -1.61 -6.18 -8.10
N ILE A 49 -1.65 -5.00 -8.72
CA ILE A 49 -1.42 -3.71 -8.04
C ILE A 49 -2.46 -3.50 -6.91
N ARG A 50 -3.72 -3.83 -7.15
CA ARG A 50 -4.79 -3.73 -6.13
C ARG A 50 -4.51 -4.65 -4.94
N ASN A 51 -4.13 -5.91 -5.19
CA ASN A 51 -3.83 -6.86 -4.14
C ASN A 51 -2.63 -6.40 -3.30
N GLU A 52 -1.54 -5.97 -3.95
CA GLU A 52 -0.36 -5.43 -3.26
C GLU A 52 -0.72 -4.21 -2.39
N SER A 53 -1.59 -3.32 -2.88
CA SER A 53 -2.07 -2.17 -2.11
C SER A 53 -2.84 -2.60 -0.86
N ILE A 54 -3.72 -3.59 -0.99
CA ILE A 54 -4.51 -4.15 0.11
C ILE A 54 -3.58 -4.80 1.16
N GLU A 55 -2.60 -5.59 0.73
CA GLU A 55 -1.63 -6.24 1.61
C GLU A 55 -0.80 -5.21 2.40
N ARG A 56 -0.31 -4.17 1.73
CA ARG A 56 0.42 -3.07 2.39
C ARG A 56 -0.45 -2.35 3.42
N LYS A 57 -1.73 -2.09 3.10
CA LYS A 57 -2.67 -1.46 4.03
C LYS A 57 -2.94 -2.37 5.24
N LYS A 58 -3.18 -3.66 5.01
CA LYS A 58 -3.40 -4.66 6.05
C LYS A 58 -2.20 -4.74 7.01
N ALA A 59 -0.97 -4.82 6.48
CA ALA A 59 0.24 -4.83 7.29
C ALA A 59 0.38 -3.57 8.15
N LYS A 60 0.07 -2.39 7.60
CA LYS A 60 0.09 -1.12 8.35
C LYS A 60 -0.95 -1.10 9.48
N ASP A 61 -2.15 -1.61 9.22
CA ASP A 61 -3.23 -1.68 10.20
C ASP A 61 -2.91 -2.68 11.32
N GLU A 62 -2.31 -3.82 11.00
CA GLU A 62 -1.83 -4.80 11.98
C GLU A 62 -0.75 -4.22 12.89
N LEU A 63 0.23 -3.51 12.33
CA LEU A 63 1.26 -2.80 13.12
C LEU A 63 0.64 -1.76 14.06
N LYS A 64 -0.35 -1.00 13.59
CA LYS A 64 -1.05 0.00 14.40
C LYS A 64 -1.83 -0.64 15.54
N LYS A 65 -2.54 -1.75 15.27
CA LYS A 65 -3.25 -2.53 16.29
C LYS A 65 -2.30 -3.08 17.34
N ALA A 66 -1.17 -3.66 16.93
CA ALA A 66 -0.15 -4.18 17.84
C ALA A 66 0.45 -3.08 18.74
N LYS A 67 0.73 -1.89 18.18
CA LYS A 67 1.19 -0.74 18.97
C LYS A 67 0.16 -0.31 20.00
N ARG A 68 -1.11 -0.21 19.60
CA ARG A 68 -2.22 0.17 20.49
C ARG A 68 -2.37 -0.82 21.65
N LEU A 69 -2.33 -2.13 21.37
CA LEU A 69 -2.41 -3.16 22.40
C LEU A 69 -1.26 -3.03 23.41
N LYS A 70 -0.02 -2.84 22.94
CA LYS A 70 1.14 -2.60 23.82
C LYS A 70 0.98 -1.36 24.70
N GLU A 71 0.41 -0.29 24.15
CA GLU A 71 0.15 0.94 24.92
C GLU A 71 -0.94 0.73 25.99
N GLU A 72 -2.00 0.00 25.66
CA GLU A 72 -3.06 -0.38 26.59
C GLU A 72 -2.51 -1.25 27.72
N GLU A 73 -1.72 -2.28 27.42
CA GLU A 73 -1.03 -3.12 28.42
C GLU A 73 -0.09 -2.31 29.32
N LYS A 74 0.70 -1.39 28.74
CA LYS A 74 1.60 -0.52 29.50
C LYS A 74 0.83 0.39 30.44
N ARG A 75 -0.32 0.92 30.00
CA ARG A 75 -1.20 1.75 30.83
C ARG A 75 -1.78 0.93 31.99
N GLN A 76 -2.28 -0.27 31.74
CA GLN A 76 -2.80 -1.15 32.79
C GLN A 76 -1.73 -1.50 33.82
N ARG A 77 -0.52 -1.87 33.37
CA ARG A 77 0.61 -2.14 34.27
C ARG A 77 0.99 -0.93 35.11
N LYS A 78 0.92 0.28 34.55
CA LYS A 78 1.20 1.51 35.29
C LYS A 78 0.15 1.73 36.39
N LEU A 79 -1.13 1.59 36.08
CA LEU A 79 -2.22 1.72 37.05
C LEU A 79 -2.13 0.67 38.16
N GLU A 80 -1.79 -0.57 37.81
CA GLU A 80 -1.57 -1.63 38.78
C GLU A 80 -0.36 -1.33 39.68
N ASN A 81 0.74 -0.84 39.10
CA ASN A 81 1.92 -0.43 39.86
C ASN A 81 1.61 0.73 40.81
N GLU A 82 0.82 1.72 40.38
CA GLU A 82 0.36 2.83 41.22
C GLU A 82 -0.43 2.29 42.43
N ARG A 83 -1.43 1.42 42.20
CA ARG A 83 -2.22 0.76 43.26
C ARG A 83 -1.35 -0.05 44.22
N ARG A 84 -0.40 -0.83 43.71
CA ARG A 84 0.53 -1.63 44.55
C ARG A 84 1.50 -0.74 45.33
N SER A 85 1.94 0.37 44.74
CA SER A 85 2.88 1.30 45.37
C SER A 85 2.25 2.12 46.50
N GLU A 86 0.93 2.32 46.46
CA GLU A 86 0.18 2.96 47.54
C GLU A 86 0.14 2.11 48.82
N ILE A 87 0.27 0.79 48.69
CA ILE A 87 0.30 -0.14 49.82
C ILE A 87 1.67 -0.06 50.51
N VAL A 88 1.73 0.73 51.58
CA VAL A 88 2.93 0.89 52.42
C VAL A 88 2.82 0.02 53.68
N VAL A 89 3.88 -0.72 53.98
CA VAL A 89 3.99 -1.44 55.26
C VAL A 89 4.48 -0.47 56.34
N PRO A 90 3.72 -0.26 57.44
CA PRO A 90 4.17 0.59 58.53
C PRO A 90 5.39 -0.03 59.22
N ILE A 91 6.46 0.76 59.37
CA ILE A 91 7.63 0.39 60.17
C ILE A 91 7.46 1.00 61.56
N THR A 92 6.84 0.25 62.46
CA THR A 92 6.59 0.71 63.84
C THR A 92 7.87 0.81 64.66
N ASN A 93 8.84 -0.07 64.42
CA ASN A 93 10.06 -0.13 65.22
C ASN A 93 11.14 0.85 64.70
N PRO A 94 11.47 1.92 65.44
CA PRO A 94 12.47 2.91 65.01
C PRO A 94 13.89 2.33 64.92
N ALA A 95 14.23 1.31 65.72
CA ALA A 95 15.52 0.63 65.64
C ALA A 95 15.70 -0.08 64.29
N LYS A 96 14.60 -0.52 63.65
CA LYS A 96 14.64 -1.09 62.31
C LYS A 96 15.09 -0.04 61.30
N ILE A 97 14.52 1.16 61.35
CA ILE A 97 14.87 2.28 60.45
C ILE A 97 16.36 2.63 60.57
N LYS A 98 16.88 2.71 61.80
CA LYS A 98 18.28 3.05 62.05
C LYS A 98 19.28 2.03 61.50
N ARG A 99 18.88 0.75 61.38
CA ARG A 99 19.74 -0.33 60.86
C ARG A 99 19.69 -0.47 59.32
N LEU A 100 18.76 0.19 58.64
CA LEU A 100 18.61 0.07 57.20
C LEU A 100 19.79 0.70 56.45
N ARG A 101 20.17 0.10 55.32
CA ARG A 101 21.18 0.69 54.43
C ARG A 101 20.64 1.98 53.80
N LYS A 102 21.52 2.91 53.44
CA LYS A 102 21.15 4.20 52.79
C LYS A 102 20.29 4.02 51.53
N LYS A 103 20.45 2.92 50.78
CA LYS A 103 19.61 2.59 49.61
C LYS A 103 18.16 2.29 50.00
N GLN A 104 17.93 1.55 51.10
CA GLN A 104 16.59 1.20 51.59
C GLN A 104 15.88 2.41 52.19
N MET A 105 16.63 3.30 52.85
CA MET A 105 16.10 4.55 53.41
C MET A 105 15.41 5.45 52.35
N ARG A 106 15.89 5.44 51.09
CA ARG A 106 15.29 6.24 50.00
C ARG A 106 13.87 5.81 49.62
N THR A 107 13.46 4.60 50.01
CA THR A 107 12.14 4.03 49.67
C THR A 107 11.12 4.24 50.78
N ILE A 108 11.56 4.67 51.98
CA ILE A 108 10.66 4.89 53.11
C ILE A 108 9.88 6.18 52.89
N VAL A 109 8.55 6.09 52.93
CA VAL A 109 7.66 7.25 52.91
C VAL A 109 7.55 7.78 54.35
N THR A 110 8.02 9.00 54.57
CA THR A 110 7.72 9.76 55.79
C THR A 110 6.37 10.44 55.59
N ARG A 111 5.39 10.14 56.46
CA ARG A 111 4.17 10.94 56.57
C ARG A 111 4.47 12.26 57.28
#